data_AF-A0A831JTJ9-F1
#
_entry.id   AF-A0A831JTJ9-F1
#
_cell.length_a   1.000
_cell.length_b   1.000
_cell.length_c   1.000
_cell.angle_alpha   90.00
_cell.angle_beta   90.00
_cell.angle_gamma   90.00
#
_symmetry.space_group_name_H-M   'P 1'
#
loop_
_entity.id
_entity.type
_entity.pdbx_description
1 polymer ?
#
loop_
_entity_poly.entity_id
_entity_poly.type
_entity_poly.pdbx_seq_one_letter_code
_entity_poly.pdbx_strand_id
1 'polypeptide(L)' 'GKRKGPRFDEKELWVARIRALRKFLRKLKSRRKISPKTYRRLYRLAKGGYFRSVSHLKAYIEEHKLMER' A
#
# COMPACT_ATOMS: atom_id res chain seq x y z
N GLY A 1 17.64 29.37 12.34
CA GLY A 1 17.56 27.97 11.86
C GLY A 1 17.68 27.92 10.34
N LYS A 2 18.56 27.09 9.79
CA LYS A 2 18.85 27.00 8.33
C LYS A 2 17.87 26.11 7.55
N ARG A 3 16.56 26.40 7.58
CA ARG A 3 15.63 25.77 6.62
C ARG A 3 14.67 26.83 6.08
N LYS A 4 14.80 27.14 4.79
CA LYS A 4 13.86 27.95 4.01
C LYS A 4 13.01 26.99 3.18
N GLY A 5 11.74 26.83 3.53
CA GLY A 5 10.75 26.07 2.75
C GLY A 5 10.37 24.67 3.25
N PRO A 6 9.30 24.08 2.68
CA PRO A 6 8.87 22.71 2.99
C PRO A 6 9.95 21.68 2.65
N ARG A 7 10.08 20.61 3.46
CA ARG A 7 11.09 19.56 3.20
C ARG A 7 10.77 18.69 1.98
N PHE A 8 9.50 18.51 1.65
CA PHE A 8 9.03 17.59 0.60
C PHE A 8 7.70 18.10 0.03
N ASP A 9 7.40 17.77 -1.23
CA ASP A 9 6.10 18.00 -1.86
C ASP A 9 5.09 16.90 -1.45
N GLU A 10 3.90 17.31 -1.04
CA GLU A 10 2.80 16.42 -0.67
C GLU A 10 2.37 15.48 -1.80
N LYS A 11 2.39 15.97 -3.04
CA LYS A 11 2.05 15.18 -4.23
C LYS A 11 3.07 14.07 -4.44
N GLU A 12 4.36 14.38 -4.33
CA GLU A 12 5.43 13.39 -4.46
C GLU A 12 5.33 12.32 -3.38
N LEU A 13 5.06 12.72 -2.14
CA LEU A 13 4.85 11.80 -1.02
C LEU A 13 3.65 10.87 -1.27
N TRP A 14 2.54 11.40 -1.77
CA TRP A 14 1.36 10.60 -2.12
C TRP A 14 1.66 9.60 -3.24
N VAL A 15 2.33 10.04 -4.31
CA VAL A 15 2.74 9.18 -5.42
C VAL A 15 3.67 8.06 -4.93
N ALA A 16 4.69 8.40 -4.12
CA ALA A 16 5.62 7.42 -3.55
C ALA A 16 4.90 6.39 -2.68
N ARG A 17 3.97 6.84 -1.83
CA ARG A 17 3.16 5.98 -0.96
C ARG A 17 2.32 4.98 -1.76
N ILE A 18 1.57 5.46 -2.75
CA ILE A 18 0.73 4.61 -3.60
C ILE A 18 1.56 3.62 -4.40
N ARG A 19 2.71 4.04 -4.96
CA ARG A 19 3.62 3.15 -5.68
C ARG A 19 4.16 2.03 -4.79
N ALA A 20 4.55 2.35 -3.56
CA ALA A 20 5.02 1.36 -2.59
C ALA A 20 3.95 0.30 -2.25
N LEU A 21 2.72 0.75 -1.98
CA LEU A 21 1.57 -0.14 -1.70
C LEU A 21 1.27 -1.07 -2.88
N ARG A 22 1.19 -0.52 -4.10
CA ARG A 22 0.90 -1.31 -5.32
C ARG A 22 2.01 -2.30 -5.64
N LYS A 23 3.28 -1.92 -5.44
CA LYS A 23 4.44 -2.81 -5.63
C LYS A 23 4.36 -4.00 -4.67
N PHE A 24 3.99 -3.76 -3.41
CA PHE A 24 3.83 -4.82 -2.42
C PHE A 24 2.68 -5.78 -2.77
N LEU A 25 1.51 -5.25 -3.14
CA LEU A 25 0.38 -6.07 -3.60
C LEU A 25 0.72 -6.91 -4.83
N ARG A 26 1.47 -6.35 -5.80
CA ARG A 26 1.93 -7.08 -6.98
C ARG A 26 2.84 -8.24 -6.61
N LYS A 27 3.74 -8.05 -5.65
CA LYS A 27 4.63 -9.10 -5.12
C LYS A 27 3.85 -10.22 -4.42
N LEU A 28 2.81 -9.87 -3.65
CA LEU A 28 1.94 -10.88 -3.03
C LEU A 28 1.16 -11.69 -4.07
N LYS A 29 0.60 -11.01 -5.08
CA LYS A 29 -0.10 -11.67 -6.19
C LYS A 29 0.84 -12.59 -6.98
N SER A 30 2.05 -12.13 -7.31
CA SER A 30 3.00 -12.94 -8.08
C SER A 30 3.45 -14.19 -7.32
N ARG A 31 3.52 -14.10 -5.99
CA ARG A 31 3.81 -15.23 -5.10
C ARG A 31 2.59 -16.09 -4.77
N ARG A 32 1.42 -15.82 -5.38
CA ARG A 32 0.14 -16.48 -5.10
C ARG A 32 -0.24 -16.50 -3.61
N LYS A 33 0.19 -15.49 -2.84
CA LYS A 33 -0.15 -15.36 -1.42
C LYS A 33 -1.53 -14.75 -1.18
N ILE A 34 -2.11 -14.14 -2.21
CA ILE A 34 -3.44 -13.55 -2.18
C ILE A 34 -4.19 -13.92 -3.45
N SER A 35 -5.49 -14.15 -3.32
CA SER A 35 -6.36 -14.40 -4.48
C SER A 35 -6.44 -13.18 -5.41
N PRO A 36 -6.73 -13.36 -6.71
CA PRO A 36 -6.97 -12.24 -7.62
C PRO A 36 -8.12 -11.33 -7.17
N LYS A 37 -9.15 -11.88 -6.50
CA LYS A 37 -10.29 -11.13 -5.95
C LYS A 37 -9.82 -10.23 -4.81
N THR A 38 -9.05 -10.78 -3.88
CA THR A 38 -8.46 -10.05 -2.75
C THR A 38 -7.50 -8.97 -3.22
N TYR A 39 -6.64 -9.25 -4.20
CA TYR A 39 -5.77 -8.26 -4.83
C TYR A 39 -6.55 -7.06 -5.37
N ARG A 40 -7.64 -7.29 -6.13
CA ARG A 40 -8.46 -6.20 -6.69
C ARG A 40 -9.09 -5.34 -5.59
N ARG A 41 -9.60 -5.97 -4.52
CA ARG A 41 -10.19 -5.25 -3.38
C ARG A 41 -9.16 -4.35 -2.69
N LEU A 42 -8.01 -4.92 -2.31
CA LEU A 42 -6.93 -4.18 -1.65
C LEU A 42 -6.36 -3.07 -2.54
N TYR A 43 -6.28 -3.30 -3.85
CA TYR A 43 -5.81 -2.30 -4.81
C TYR A 43 -6.75 -1.08 -4.89
N ARG A 44 -8.07 -1.29 -4.86
CA ARG A 44 -9.08 -0.21 -4.83
C ARG A 44 -9.02 0.57 -3.52
N LEU A 45 -8.90 -0.11 -2.38
CA LEU A 45 -8.72 0.53 -1.07
C LEU A 45 -7.45 1.37 -1.00
N ALA A 46 -6.34 0.86 -1.56
CA ALA A 46 -5.11 1.62 -1.67
C ALA A 46 -5.28 2.88 -2.54
N LYS A 47 -5.98 2.77 -3.69
CA LYS A 47 -6.31 3.93 -4.54
C LYS A 47 -7.11 4.98 -3.77
N GLY A 48 -8.03 4.57 -2.90
CA GLY A 48 -8.84 5.45 -2.06
C GLY A 48 -8.13 6.04 -0.84
N GLY A 49 -6.84 5.75 -0.64
CA GLY A 49 -6.08 6.32 0.48
C GLY A 49 -6.32 5.64 1.85
N TYR A 50 -6.99 4.49 1.89
CA TYR A 50 -7.28 3.77 3.14
C TYR A 50 -6.00 3.36 3.89
N PHE A 51 -4.94 3.00 3.18
CA PHE A 51 -3.68 2.58 3.78
C PHE A 51 -2.70 3.74 3.94
N ARG A 52 -2.27 3.97 5.18
CA ARG A 52 -1.28 4.98 5.58
C ARG A 52 0.15 4.59 5.21
N SER A 53 0.44 3.29 5.21
CA SER A 53 1.76 2.72 4.94
C SER A 53 1.67 1.25 4.50
N VAL A 54 2.78 0.68 4.01
CA VAL A 54 2.87 -0.75 3.71
C VAL A 54 2.65 -1.61 4.96
N SER A 55 3.09 -1.15 6.14
CA SER A 55 2.84 -1.85 7.40
C SER A 55 1.35 -1.89 7.74
N HIS A 56 0.61 -0.80 7.53
CA HIS A 56 -0.86 -0.80 7.72
C HIS A 56 -1.53 -1.80 6.77
N LEU A 57 -1.09 -1.86 5.51
CA LEU A 57 -1.59 -2.86 4.56
C LEU A 57 -1.30 -4.30 5.02
N LYS A 58 -0.11 -4.58 5.55
CA LYS A 58 0.25 -5.90 6.09
C LYS A 58 -0.64 -6.28 7.27
N ALA A 59 -0.80 -5.37 8.24
CA ALA A 59 -1.65 -5.59 9.40
C ALA A 59 -3.10 -5.90 8.99
N TYR A 60 -3.64 -5.16 8.03
CA TYR A 60 -4.98 -5.41 7.49
C TYR A 60 -5.12 -6.80 6.86
N ILE A 61 -4.11 -7.24 6.09
CA ILE A 61 -4.10 -8.57 5.45
C ILE A 61 -4.08 -9.68 6.51
N GLU A 62 -3.27 -9.50 7.56
CA GLU A 62 -3.14 -10.43 8.69
C GLU A 62 -4.48 -10.54 9.46
N GLU A 63 -5.02 -9.40 9.87
CA GLU A 63 -6.26 -9.29 10.64
C GLU A 63 -7.46 -9.93 9.91
N HIS A 64 -7.56 -9.70 8.60
CA HIS A 64 -8.65 -10.23 7.78
C HIS A 64 -8.37 -11.65 7.26
N LYS A 65 -7.25 -12.29 7.66
CA LYS A 65 -6.83 -13.63 7.22
C LYS A 65 -6.89 -13.79 5.70
N LEU A 66 -6.45 -12.76 4.99
CA LEU A 66 -6.55 -12.66 3.53
C LEU A 66 -5.41 -13.37 2.79
N MET A 67 -4.51 -14.03 3.53
CA MET A 67 -3.46 -14.86 2.95
C MET A 67 -3.98 -16.24 2.63
N GLU A 68 -3.76 -16.67 1.40
CA GLU A 68 -3.98 -18.06 1.00
C GLU A 68 -2.78 -18.90 1.46
N ARG A 69 -3.06 -20.12 1.97
CA ARG A 69 -2.05 -21.07 2.46
C ARG A 69 -1.14 -21.52 1.32
#